data_AF-A0A9D6KNT2-F1
#
_entry.id   AF-A0A9D6KNT2-F1
#
_cell.length_a   1.000
_cell.length_b   1.000
_cell.length_c   1.000
_cell.angle_alpha   90.00
_cell.angle_beta   90.00
_cell.angle_gamma   90.00
#
_symmetry.space_group_name_H-M   'P 1'
#
loop_
_entity.id
_entity.type
_entity.pdbx_description
1 polymer ?
#
loop_
_entity_poly.entity_id
_entity_poly.type
_entity_poly.pdbx_seq_one_letter_code
_entity_poly.pdbx_strand_id
1 'polypeptide(L)'
;MSEHETLLQFPTDFPIKIMGERRDDFAQAMVELVLRHAPDFKAETVEMRVSSSGNYLSVTCVVRATSKAQLDALYREITSHPWVKMAL
;
A
#
# COMPACT_ATOMS: atom_id res chain seq x y z
N MET A 1 -25.19 -12.56 -10.90
CA MET A 1 -23.81 -12.04 -10.93
C MET A 1 -23.62 -11.33 -9.60
N SER A 2 -22.71 -11.81 -8.75
CA SER A 2 -22.53 -11.25 -7.40
C SER A 2 -21.76 -9.93 -7.50
N GLU A 3 -22.51 -8.84 -7.59
CA GLU A 3 -21.99 -7.48 -7.43
C GLU A 3 -21.60 -7.30 -5.96
N HIS A 4 -20.36 -7.65 -5.62
CA HIS A 4 -19.73 -7.14 -4.43
C HIS A 4 -19.47 -5.64 -4.64
N GLU A 5 -20.54 -4.83 -4.60
CA GLU A 5 -20.43 -3.42 -4.31
C GLU A 5 -19.76 -3.32 -2.94
N THR A 6 -18.46 -3.01 -2.97
CA THR A 6 -17.65 -2.71 -1.79
C THR A 6 -18.43 -1.76 -0.88
N LEU A 7 -18.69 -2.16 0.37
CA LEU A 7 -19.28 -1.33 1.45
C LEU A 7 -18.44 -0.07 1.79
N LEU A 8 -17.40 0.23 1.01
CA LEU A 8 -16.53 1.37 1.17
C LEU A 8 -17.24 2.62 0.63
N GLN A 9 -17.47 3.58 1.53
CA GLN A 9 -17.92 4.92 1.16
C GLN A 9 -16.69 5.75 0.82
N PHE A 10 -16.64 6.28 -0.40
CA PHE A 10 -15.55 7.14 -0.83
C PHE A 10 -15.95 8.63 -0.73
N PRO A 11 -15.01 9.55 -0.40
CA PRO A 11 -13.62 9.27 -0.05
C PRO A 11 -13.48 8.73 1.39
N THR A 12 -12.52 7.83 1.61
CA THR A 12 -12.20 7.29 2.93
C THR A 12 -10.70 7.12 3.10
N ASP A 13 -10.21 7.24 4.33
CA ASP A 13 -8.83 6.93 4.65
C ASP A 13 -8.68 5.41 4.77
N PHE A 14 -7.82 4.85 3.93
CA PHE A 14 -7.65 3.41 3.79
C PHE A 14 -6.20 3.02 4.10
N PRO A 15 -5.96 2.26 5.19
CA PRO A 15 -4.62 1.77 5.51
C PRO A 15 -4.25 0.63 4.55
N ILE A 16 -3.08 0.75 3.93
CA ILE A 16 -2.49 -0.27 3.07
C ILE A 16 -1.18 -0.71 3.68
N LYS A 17 -1.07 -1.99 4.03
CA LYS A 17 0.15 -2.56 4.58
C LYS A 17 0.85 -3.39 3.52
N ILE A 18 2.05 -2.96 3.15
CA ILE A 18 2.90 -3.61 2.15
C ILE A 18 4.06 -4.30 2.86
N MET A 19 4.27 -5.58 2.57
CA MET A 19 5.36 -6.37 3.16
C MET A 19 6.25 -6.95 2.08
N GLY A 20 7.56 -6.80 2.26
CA GLY A 20 8.58 -7.33 1.37
C GLY A 20 9.84 -7.72 2.13
N GLU A 21 10.79 -8.32 1.42
CA GLU A 21 12.11 -8.63 1.97
C GLU A 21 12.80 -7.35 2.45
N ARG A 22 13.53 -7.44 3.56
CA ARG A 22 14.25 -6.29 4.11
C ARG A 22 15.33 -5.84 3.14
N ARG A 23 15.17 -4.62 2.61
CA ARG A 23 16.11 -3.95 1.71
C ARG A 23 16.10 -2.47 2.02
N ASP A 24 17.24 -1.81 1.85
CA ASP A 24 17.40 -0.40 2.22
C ASP A 24 16.44 0.50 1.42
N ASP A 25 16.25 0.19 0.13
CA ASP A 25 15.40 0.99 -0.77
C ASP A 25 13.92 0.57 -0.78
N PHE A 26 13.53 -0.44 0.00
CA PHE A 26 12.17 -0.99 -0.08
C PHE A 26 11.11 0.05 0.30
N ALA A 27 11.31 0.74 1.44
CA ALA A 27 10.34 1.73 1.90
C ALA A 27 10.18 2.89 0.92
N GLN A 28 11.28 3.41 0.40
CA GLN A 28 11.26 4.48 -0.59
C GLN A 28 10.52 4.06 -1.86
N ALA A 29 10.82 2.87 -2.41
CA ALA A 29 10.14 2.36 -3.59
C ALA A 29 8.63 2.20 -3.38
N MET A 30 8.19 1.75 -2.19
CA MET A 30 6.77 1.62 -1.87
C MET A 30 6.08 2.98 -1.72
N VAL A 31 6.73 3.96 -1.10
CA VAL A 31 6.21 5.33 -0.99
C VAL A 31 6.05 5.98 -2.37
N GLU A 32 7.06 5.87 -3.24
CA GLU A 32 6.99 6.38 -4.61
C GLU A 32 5.87 5.73 -5.42
N LEU A 33 5.69 4.41 -5.26
CA LEU A 33 4.58 3.68 -5.87
C LEU A 33 3.23 4.20 -5.36
N VAL A 34 3.05 4.34 -4.04
CA VAL A 34 1.82 4.85 -3.45
C VAL A 34 1.52 6.28 -3.92
N LEU A 35 2.52 7.17 -3.94
CA LEU A 35 2.37 8.56 -4.39
C LEU A 35 1.89 8.69 -5.83
N ARG A 36 2.22 7.73 -6.71
CA ARG A 36 1.71 7.72 -8.10
C ARG A 36 0.20 7.48 -8.18
N HIS A 37 -0.39 6.78 -7.22
CA HIS A 37 -1.84 6.51 -7.16
C HIS A 37 -2.58 7.43 -6.18
N ALA A 38 -1.88 7.98 -5.19
CA ALA A 38 -2.41 8.91 -4.21
C ALA A 38 -1.42 10.08 -4.04
N PRO A 39 -1.43 11.07 -4.95
CA PRO A 39 -0.50 12.21 -4.88
C PRO A 39 -0.68 13.09 -3.63
N ASP A 40 -1.83 12.98 -2.97
CA ASP A 40 -2.16 13.63 -1.71
C ASP A 40 -1.70 12.85 -0.47
N PHE A 41 -1.14 11.65 -0.67
CA PHE A 41 -0.52 10.87 0.41
C PHE A 41 0.67 11.63 0.99
N LYS A 42 0.72 11.67 2.32
CA LYS A 42 1.81 12.31 3.06
C LYS A 42 2.85 11.27 3.42
N ALA A 43 3.96 11.24 2.70
CA ALA A 43 5.05 10.27 2.94
C ALA A 43 5.57 10.27 4.40
N GLU A 44 5.45 11.39 5.12
CA GLU A 44 5.80 11.50 6.54
C GLU A 44 4.93 10.66 7.49
N THR A 45 3.73 10.23 7.06
CA THR A 45 2.83 9.39 7.86
C THR A 45 3.08 7.90 7.68
N VAL A 46 4.10 7.53 6.89
CA VAL A 46 4.45 6.14 6.64
C VAL A 46 4.98 5.49 7.92
N GLU A 47 4.42 4.33 8.26
CA GLU A 47 4.93 3.53 9.37
C GLU A 47 5.78 2.37 8.82
N MET A 48 6.98 2.21 9.39
CA MET A 48 7.89 1.12 9.03
C MET A 48 8.06 0.18 10.20
N ARG A 49 7.93 -1.13 9.95
CA ARG A 49 8.12 -2.16 10.97
C ARG A 49 8.94 -3.33 10.43
N VAL A 50 10.08 -3.56 11.05
CA VAL A 50 10.88 -4.77 10.80
C VAL A 50 10.17 -5.99 11.40
N SER A 51 10.19 -7.11 10.70
CA SER A 51 9.65 -8.37 11.23
C SER A 51 10.44 -8.85 12.44
N SER A 52 9.81 -9.68 13.28
CA SER A 52 10.46 -10.24 14.46
C SER A 52 11.73 -11.05 14.14
N SER A 53 11.83 -11.61 12.94
CA SER A 53 13.01 -12.34 12.44
C SER A 53 14.04 -11.48 11.71
N GLY A 54 13.75 -10.19 11.46
CA GLY A 54 14.64 -9.29 10.73
C GLY A 54 14.65 -9.45 9.19
N ASN A 55 13.98 -10.47 8.65
CA ASN A 55 14.01 -10.80 7.23
C ASN A 55 13.07 -9.94 6.37
N TYR A 56 12.04 -9.34 6.96
CA TYR A 56 11.02 -8.58 6.24
C TYR A 56 10.86 -7.17 6.79
N LEU A 57 10.43 -6.27 5.92
CA LEU A 57 10.01 -4.91 6.25
C LEU A 57 8.54 -4.74 5.87
N SER A 58 7.75 -4.24 6.82
CA SER A 58 6.39 -3.77 6.58
C SER A 58 6.39 -2.26 6.44
N VAL A 59 5.66 -1.76 5.46
CA VAL A 59 5.40 -0.34 5.20
C VAL A 59 3.89 -0.15 5.24
N THR A 60 3.38 0.65 6.16
CA THR A 60 1.95 0.98 6.23
C THR A 60 1.73 2.40 5.74
N CYS A 61 0.92 2.55 4.71
CA CYS A 61 0.54 3.83 4.13
C CYS A 61 -0.97 4.02 4.29
N VAL A 62 -1.39 5.11 4.95
CA VAL A 62 -2.81 5.48 4.99
C VAL A 62 -3.08 6.43 3.83
N VAL A 63 -3.77 5.94 2.81
CA VAL A 63 -4.10 6.73 1.61
C VAL A 63 -5.53 7.24 1.67
N ARG A 64 -5.79 8.41 1.10
CA ARG A 64 -7.15 8.88 0.87
C ARG A 64 -7.71 8.19 -0.38
N ALA A 65 -8.44 7.10 -0.17
CA ALA A 65 -9.10 6.39 -1.25
C ALA A 65 -10.29 7.22 -1.74
N THR A 66 -10.29 7.57 -3.02
CA THR A 66 -11.34 8.35 -3.70
C THR A 66 -12.25 7.47 -4.55
N SER A 67 -11.81 6.26 -4.90
CA SER A 67 -12.60 5.28 -5.63
C SER A 67 -12.07 3.86 -5.47
N LYS A 68 -12.93 2.87 -5.71
CA LYS A 68 -12.51 1.46 -5.81
C LYS A 68 -11.48 1.25 -6.91
N ALA A 69 -11.62 1.94 -8.04
CA ALA A 69 -10.69 1.81 -9.17
C ALA A 69 -9.26 2.26 -8.81
N GLN A 70 -9.12 3.32 -8.00
CA GLN A 70 -7.84 3.77 -7.47
C GLN A 70 -7.20 2.68 -6.59
N LEU A 71 -7.96 2.11 -5.65
CA LEU A 71 -7.47 1.02 -4.80
C LEU A 71 -7.09 -0.21 -5.63
N ASP A 72 -7.94 -0.64 -6.55
CA ASP A 72 -7.66 -1.80 -7.42
C ASP A 72 -6.41 -1.56 -8.28
N ALA A 73 -6.18 -0.34 -8.78
CA ALA A 73 -4.96 0.00 -9.52
C ALA A 73 -3.72 -0.05 -8.62
N LEU A 74 -3.81 0.54 -7.42
CA LEU A 74 -2.72 0.55 -6.44
C LEU A 74 -2.35 -0.88 -5.99
N TYR A 75 -3.34 -1.70 -5.60
CA TYR A 75 -3.09 -3.10 -5.20
C TYR A 75 -2.50 -3.93 -6.34
N ARG A 76 -2.97 -3.75 -7.58
CA ARG A 76 -2.38 -4.44 -8.75
C ARG A 76 -0.92 -4.08 -8.93
N GLU A 77 -0.58 -2.80 -8.83
CA GLU A 77 0.82 -2.39 -9.00
C GLU A 77 1.70 -2.87 -7.84
N ILE A 78 1.24 -2.74 -6.60
CA ILE A 78 1.94 -3.25 -5.40
C ILE A 78 2.21 -4.75 -5.54
N THR A 79 1.18 -5.55 -5.86
CA THR A 79 1.31 -7.01 -5.95
C THR A 79 2.10 -7.49 -7.16
N SER A 80 2.21 -6.67 -8.21
CA SER A 80 3.09 -6.95 -9.36
C SER A 80 4.56 -6.64 -9.08
N HIS A 81 4.86 -5.89 -8.02
CA HIS A 81 6.22 -5.46 -7.73
C HIS A 81 7.07 -6.64 -7.22
N PRO A 82 8.25 -6.93 -7.82
CA PRO A 82 9.01 -8.15 -7.57
C PRO A 82 9.53 -8.29 -6.13
N TRP A 83 9.61 -7.18 -5.40
CA TRP A 83 10.09 -7.16 -4.00
C TRP A 83 8.97 -7.28 -2.98
N VAL A 84 7.72 -7.15 -3.40
CA VAL A 84 6.55 -7.28 -2.52
C VAL A 84 6.21 -8.75 -2.38
N LYS A 85 5.99 -9.19 -1.14
CA LYS A 85 5.51 -10.53 -0.81
C LYS A 85 4.03 -10.55 -0.47
N MET A 86 3.53 -9.47 0.13
CA MET A 86 2.13 -9.37 0.52
C MET A 86 1.68 -7.91 0.60
N ALA A 87 0.42 -7.67 0.26
CA ALA A 87 -0.30 -6.42 0.54
C ALA A 87 -1.59 -6.76 1.28
N LEU A 88 -1.92 -5.99 2.31
CA LEU A 88 -3.13 -6.12 3.12
C LEU A 88 -3.84 -4.78 3.16
#